data_AF-A0A327T9V5-F1
#
_entry.id   AF-A0A327T9V5-F1
#
_cell.length_a   1.000
_cell.length_b   1.000
_cell.length_c   1.000
_cell.angle_alpha   90.00
_cell.angle_beta   90.00
_cell.angle_gamma   90.00
#
_symmetry.space_group_name_H-M   'P 1'
#
loop_
_entity.id
_entity.type
_entity.pdbx_description
1 polymer ?
#
loop_
_entity_poly.entity_id
_entity_poly.type
_entity_poly.pdbx_seq_one_letter_code
_entity_poly.pdbx_strand_id
1 'polypeptide(L)'
;MKATVIADHKGRTLWTGALRPGRMHDATAARNDGIADCFRYFPGVEVLLDDGCLGLRRDHPGQAITPPRKSNESALADVHSRREQARHQHSSDRITVEHALAGHKRWKQLLYWTHRRDNLPDTYRAIAGLVSNCTIGA
;
A
#
# COMPACT_ATOMS: atom_id res chain seq x y z
N MET A 1 6.63 -14.00 0.72
CA MET A 1 6.73 -13.03 -0.38
C MET A 1 5.76 -11.89 -0.09
N LYS A 2 5.92 -10.73 -0.71
CA LYS A 2 5.03 -9.58 -0.61
C LYS A 2 4.75 -9.04 -2.01
N ALA A 3 3.62 -8.36 -2.18
CA ALA A 3 3.32 -7.61 -3.39
C ALA A 3 2.93 -6.17 -3.02
N THR A 4 3.28 -5.24 -3.88
CA THR A 4 2.75 -3.87 -3.86
C THR A 4 1.40 -3.88 -4.55
N VAL A 5 0.37 -3.31 -3.95
CA VAL A 5 -0.97 -3.21 -4.54
C VAL A 5 -1.36 -1.75 -4.57
N ILE A 6 -1.91 -1.30 -5.70
CA ILE A 6 -2.52 0.02 -5.84
C ILE A 6 -4.02 -0.16 -5.95
N ALA A 7 -4.75 0.62 -5.18
CA ALA A 7 -6.20 0.66 -5.20
C ALA A 7 -6.70 2.10 -5.33
N ASP A 8 -7.92 2.26 -5.81
CA ASP A 8 -8.59 3.55 -5.81
C ASP A 8 -9.28 3.85 -4.47
N HIS A 9 -9.88 5.03 -4.36
CA HIS A 9 -10.63 5.50 -3.18
C HIS A 9 -11.87 4.65 -2.84
N LYS A 10 -12.29 3.71 -3.69
CA LYS A 10 -13.38 2.76 -3.44
C LYS A 10 -12.88 1.37 -3.05
N GLY A 11 -11.57 1.15 -3.00
CA GLY A 11 -10.96 -0.12 -2.61
C GLY A 11 -10.88 -1.10 -3.76
N ARG A 12 -11.05 -0.63 -5.00
CA ARG A 12 -10.88 -1.46 -6.20
C ARG A 12 -9.40 -1.56 -6.52
N THR A 13 -8.90 -2.77 -6.69
CA THR A 13 -7.51 -2.99 -7.10
C THR A 13 -7.32 -2.49 -8.53
N LEU A 14 -6.41 -1.55 -8.71
CA LEU A 14 -6.03 -1.00 -10.02
C LEU A 14 -4.81 -1.72 -10.61
N TRP A 15 -3.86 -2.10 -9.74
CA TRP A 15 -2.61 -2.68 -10.18
C TRP A 15 -1.94 -3.49 -9.07
N THR A 16 -1.14 -4.48 -9.47
CA THR A 16 -0.25 -5.22 -8.58
C THR A 16 1.16 -5.30 -9.14
N GLY A 17 2.13 -5.16 -8.24
CA GLY A 17 3.55 -5.39 -8.52
C GLY A 17 3.91 -6.86 -8.61
N ALA A 18 5.16 -7.11 -8.97
CA ALA A 18 5.74 -8.44 -8.90
C ALA A 18 5.81 -8.93 -7.44
N LEU A 19 5.69 -10.24 -7.22
CA LEU A 19 5.97 -10.80 -5.90
C LEU A 19 7.46 -10.65 -5.56
N ARG A 20 7.74 -9.99 -4.45
CA ARG A 20 9.09 -9.74 -3.92
C ARG A 20 9.35 -10.60 -2.67
N PRO A 21 10.62 -10.82 -2.29
CA PRO A 21 10.96 -11.41 -1.00
C PRO A 21 10.32 -10.66 0.16
N GLY A 22 9.82 -11.37 1.18
CA GLY A 22 9.13 -10.76 2.33
C GLY A 22 10.01 -9.81 3.15
N ARG A 23 11.33 -10.03 3.13
CA ARG A 23 12.33 -9.18 3.79
C ARG A 23 12.65 -7.87 3.07
N MET A 24 12.21 -7.70 1.82
CA MET A 24 12.48 -6.48 1.06
C MET A 24 11.77 -5.30 1.72
N HIS A 25 12.43 -4.17 1.93
CA HIS A 25 11.78 -3.00 2.50
C HIS A 25 10.67 -2.48 1.56
N ASP A 26 9.53 -2.06 2.10
CA ASP A 26 8.36 -1.68 1.27
C ASP A 26 8.68 -0.48 0.37
N ALA A 27 9.37 0.54 0.89
CA ALA A 27 9.88 1.62 0.06
C ALA A 27 10.78 1.14 -1.11
N THR A 28 11.60 0.11 -0.90
CA THR A 28 12.44 -0.45 -1.95
C THR A 28 11.60 -1.23 -2.97
N ALA A 29 10.60 -1.98 -2.51
CA ALA A 29 9.66 -2.65 -3.41
C ALA A 29 8.92 -1.65 -4.29
N ALA A 30 8.38 -0.58 -3.72
CA ALA A 30 7.69 0.49 -4.44
C ALA A 30 8.59 1.20 -5.47
N ARG A 31 9.87 1.47 -5.11
CA ARG A 31 10.85 2.04 -6.07
C ARG A 31 11.14 1.08 -7.22
N ASN A 32 11.39 -0.19 -6.92
CA ASN A 32 11.66 -1.21 -7.94
C ASN A 32 10.46 -1.50 -8.85
N ASP A 33 9.26 -1.18 -8.38
CA ASP A 33 8.00 -1.27 -9.10
C ASP A 33 7.71 0.00 -9.93
N GLY A 34 8.59 1.01 -9.91
CA GLY A 34 8.48 2.24 -10.69
C GLY A 34 7.57 3.32 -10.07
N ILE A 35 7.07 3.11 -8.85
CA ILE A 35 6.13 4.05 -8.21
C ILE A 35 6.76 5.43 -7.96
N ALA A 36 8.05 5.46 -7.62
CA ALA A 36 8.79 6.71 -7.47
C ALA A 36 8.88 7.50 -8.80
N ASP A 37 8.93 6.80 -9.93
CA ASP A 37 8.99 7.42 -11.25
C ASP A 37 7.63 8.02 -11.62
N CYS A 38 6.53 7.35 -11.24
CA CYS A 38 5.17 7.87 -11.45
C CYS A 38 4.99 9.26 -10.82
N PHE A 39 5.51 9.51 -9.62
CA PHE A 39 5.42 10.83 -9.00
C PHE A 39 6.11 11.92 -9.82
N ARG A 40 7.21 11.59 -10.50
CA ARG A 40 7.95 12.53 -11.37
C ARG A 40 7.18 12.86 -12.65
N TYR A 41 6.53 11.87 -13.25
CA TYR A 41 5.79 12.05 -14.50
C TYR A 41 4.38 12.62 -14.29
N PHE A 42 3.79 12.42 -13.12
CA PHE A 42 2.41 12.82 -12.80
C PHE A 42 2.39 13.70 -11.54
N PRO A 43 2.76 15.00 -11.65
CA PRO A 43 2.91 15.88 -10.49
C PRO A 43 1.60 16.14 -9.72
N GLY A 44 0.45 15.96 -10.37
CA GLY A 44 -0.87 16.11 -9.74
C GLY A 44 -1.39 14.84 -9.05
N VAL A 45 -0.63 13.75 -9.04
CA VAL A 45 -1.05 12.50 -8.41
C VAL A 45 -0.51 12.42 -6.98
N GLU A 46 -1.44 12.22 -6.04
CA GLU A 46 -1.17 11.89 -4.65
C GLU A 46 -1.48 10.41 -4.41
N VAL A 47 -0.65 9.74 -3.61
CA VAL A 47 -0.80 8.33 -3.27
C VAL A 47 -0.69 8.15 -1.77
N LEU A 48 -1.73 7.55 -1.19
CA LEU A 48 -1.74 7.10 0.19
C LEU A 48 -0.88 5.83 0.33
N LEU A 49 0.07 5.86 1.25
CA LEU A 49 1.09 4.84 1.43
C LEU A 49 1.18 4.39 2.88
N ASP A 50 1.57 3.13 3.07
CA ASP A 50 1.83 2.59 4.40
C ASP A 50 3.12 3.17 5.03
N ASP A 51 3.26 2.99 6.34
CA ASP A 51 4.43 3.50 7.09
C ASP A 51 5.77 2.95 6.57
N GLY A 52 5.78 1.73 6.03
CA GLY A 52 6.94 1.12 5.38
C GLY A 52 7.43 1.86 4.12
N CYS A 53 6.65 2.81 3.60
CA CYS A 53 6.98 3.64 2.45
C CYS A 53 7.43 5.06 2.83
N LEU A 54 7.76 5.32 4.10
CA LEU A 54 8.22 6.62 4.61
C LEU A 54 9.32 7.26 3.76
N GLY A 55 10.22 6.44 3.20
CA GLY A 55 11.29 6.91 2.31
C GLY A 55 10.77 7.63 1.07
N LEU A 56 9.65 7.19 0.50
CA LEU A 56 9.04 7.85 -0.67
C LEU A 56 8.46 9.23 -0.30
N ARG A 57 7.91 9.41 0.91
CA ARG A 57 7.46 10.74 1.35
C ARG A 57 8.62 11.75 1.42
N ARG A 58 9.81 11.30 1.81
CA ARG A 58 11.00 12.17 1.85
C ARG A 58 11.39 12.62 0.45
N ASP A 59 11.32 11.70 -0.52
CA ASP A 59 11.77 11.93 -1.89
C ASP A 59 10.71 12.68 -2.72
N HIS A 60 9.42 12.53 -2.40
CA HIS A 60 8.27 13.11 -3.10
C HIS A 60 7.26 13.76 -2.12
N PRO A 61 7.64 14.87 -1.46
CA PRO A 61 6.77 15.55 -0.49
C PRO A 61 5.51 16.08 -1.18
N GLY A 62 4.36 15.96 -0.50
CA GLY A 62 3.06 16.38 -1.03
C GLY A 62 2.38 15.35 -1.93
N GLN A 63 3.13 14.45 -2.58
CA GLN A 63 2.55 13.37 -3.39
C GLN A 63 2.48 12.03 -2.65
N ALA A 64 3.55 11.65 -1.94
CA ALA A 64 3.60 10.42 -1.18
C ALA A 64 3.07 10.64 0.25
N ILE A 65 1.78 10.39 0.46
CA ILE A 65 1.10 10.61 1.74
C ILE A 65 1.28 9.38 2.62
N THR A 66 2.08 9.50 3.69
CA THR A 66 2.30 8.43 4.69
C THR A 66 1.88 8.90 6.07
N PRO A 67 1.70 7.99 7.05
CA PRO A 67 1.32 8.36 8.41
C PRO A 67 2.29 9.38 9.02
N PRO A 68 1.80 10.27 9.92
CA PRO A 68 2.68 11.24 10.58
C PRO A 68 3.76 10.52 11.40
N ARG A 69 5.00 11.02 11.36
CA ARG A 69 6.12 10.46 12.15
C ARG A 69 5.91 10.67 13.63
N LYS A 70 6.28 9.65 14.43
CA LYS A 70 6.27 9.73 15.89
C LYS A 70 7.00 11.01 16.31
N SER A 71 6.30 11.84 17.09
CA SER A 71 6.90 12.99 17.74
C SER A 71 7.85 12.51 18.84
N ASN A 72 8.82 13.35 19.18
CA ASN A 72 9.66 13.12 20.34
C ASN A 72 8.79 13.20 21.61
N GLU A 73 9.22 12.51 22.68
CA GLU A 73 8.51 12.48 23.96
C GLU A 73 8.40 13.87 24.61
N SER A 74 9.37 14.76 24.32
CA SER A 74 9.41 16.13 24.81
C SER A 74 8.58 17.12 23.98
N ALA A 75 7.78 16.66 23.01
CA ALA A 75 6.97 17.56 22.20
C ALA A 75 5.81 18.15 23.00
N LEU A 76 5.36 19.34 22.62
CA LEU A 76 4.24 20.02 23.27
C LEU A 76 2.94 19.21 23.12
N ALA A 77 2.05 19.31 24.11
CA ALA A 77 0.77 18.59 24.10
C ALA A 77 -0.07 18.85 22.83
N ASP A 78 -0.12 20.10 22.36
CA ASP A 78 -0.82 20.47 21.10
C ASP A 78 -0.22 19.75 19.87
N VAL A 79 1.10 19.56 19.83
CA VAL A 79 1.77 18.80 18.76
C VAL A 79 1.35 17.34 18.80
N HIS A 80 1.22 16.75 19.99
CA HIS A 80 0.71 15.39 20.14
C HIS A 80 -0.75 15.27 19.70
N SER A 81 -1.60 16.22 20.07
CA SER A 81 -3.02 16.22 19.67
C SER A 81 -3.20 16.33 18.16
N ARG A 82 -2.51 17.27 17.49
CA ARG A 82 -2.56 17.41 16.02
C ARG A 82 -2.03 16.18 15.30
N ARG A 83 -0.96 15.57 15.82
CA ARG A 83 -0.42 14.31 15.30
C ARG A 83 -1.45 13.19 15.38
N GLU A 84 -2.14 13.07 16.52
CA GLU A 84 -3.11 12.01 16.72
C GLU A 84 -4.32 12.18 15.79
N GLN A 85 -4.82 13.40 15.61
CA GLN A 85 -5.85 13.72 14.62
C GLN A 85 -5.41 13.34 13.20
N ALA A 86 -4.21 13.74 12.77
CA ALA A 86 -3.69 13.40 11.45
C ALA A 86 -3.49 11.88 11.28
N ARG A 87 -3.07 11.17 12.33
CA ARG A 87 -2.93 9.72 12.35
C ARG A 87 -4.29 9.03 12.22
N HIS A 88 -5.32 9.53 12.91
CA HIS A 88 -6.68 9.03 12.80
C HIS A 88 -7.24 9.23 11.39
N GLN A 89 -7.09 10.43 10.81
CA GLN A 89 -7.53 10.69 9.44
C GLN A 89 -6.85 9.74 8.46
N HIS A 90 -5.53 9.62 8.54
CA HIS A 90 -4.78 8.69 7.69
C HIS A 90 -5.22 7.24 7.89
N SER A 91 -5.56 6.83 9.12
CA SER A 91 -6.05 5.48 9.39
C SER A 91 -7.42 5.25 8.76
N SER A 92 -8.31 6.25 8.78
CA SER A 92 -9.62 6.20 8.12
C SER A 92 -9.48 6.07 6.62
N ASP A 93 -8.60 6.86 5.99
CA ASP A 93 -8.38 6.81 4.54
C ASP A 93 -7.80 5.44 4.11
N ARG A 94 -6.98 4.81 4.97
CA ARG A 94 -6.40 3.49 4.74
C ARG A 94 -7.42 2.35 4.77
N ILE A 95 -8.61 2.52 5.35
CA ILE A 95 -9.65 1.47 5.40
C ILE A 95 -9.97 0.95 4.00
N THR A 96 -10.04 1.84 3.03
CA THR A 96 -10.24 1.52 1.61
C THR A 96 -9.15 0.61 1.06
N VAL A 97 -7.88 0.88 1.40
CA VAL A 97 -6.73 0.04 1.01
C VAL A 97 -6.82 -1.33 1.68
N GLU A 98 -7.22 -1.38 2.95
CA GLU A 98 -7.41 -2.63 3.68
C GLU A 98 -8.52 -3.48 3.06
N HIS A 99 -9.60 -2.88 2.56
CA HIS A 99 -10.62 -3.57 1.79
C HIS A 99 -10.09 -4.16 0.48
N ALA A 100 -9.28 -3.40 -0.26
CA ALA A 100 -8.63 -3.91 -1.46
C ALA A 100 -7.76 -5.14 -1.13
N LEU A 101 -6.89 -5.02 -0.13
CA LEU A 101 -6.01 -6.11 0.34
C LEU A 101 -6.80 -7.32 0.87
N ALA A 102 -7.94 -7.09 1.52
CA ALA A 102 -8.83 -8.15 1.96
C ALA A 102 -9.40 -8.93 0.76
N GLY A 103 -9.71 -8.25 -0.35
CA GLY A 103 -10.09 -8.89 -1.61
C GLY A 103 -9.07 -9.92 -2.10
N HIS A 104 -7.77 -9.56 -2.06
CA HIS A 104 -6.68 -10.50 -2.35
C HIS A 104 -6.61 -11.64 -1.33
N LYS A 105 -6.61 -11.32 -0.03
CA LYS A 105 -6.43 -12.31 1.06
C LYS A 105 -7.59 -13.31 1.17
N ARG A 106 -8.80 -12.98 0.71
CA ARG A 106 -9.97 -13.88 0.72
C ARG A 106 -9.80 -15.12 -0.16
N TRP A 107 -8.90 -15.10 -1.13
CA TRP A 107 -8.66 -16.25 -2.00
C TRP A 107 -7.99 -17.38 -1.23
N LYS A 108 -8.77 -18.43 -0.93
CA LYS A 108 -8.36 -19.60 -0.14
C LYS A 108 -7.02 -20.19 -0.57
N GLN A 109 -6.72 -20.17 -1.86
CA GLN A 109 -5.41 -20.60 -2.38
C GLN A 109 -4.28 -19.85 -1.66
N LEU A 110 -4.31 -18.52 -1.55
CA LEU A 110 -3.26 -17.78 -0.85
C LEU A 110 -3.12 -18.12 0.65
N LEU A 111 -4.18 -18.63 1.29
CA LEU A 111 -4.18 -19.01 2.70
C LEU A 111 -3.58 -20.41 2.95
N TYR A 112 -3.77 -21.37 2.03
CA TYR A 112 -3.33 -22.76 2.20
C TYR A 112 -1.94 -23.06 1.61
N TRP A 113 -1.28 -22.06 1.05
CA TRP A 113 0.01 -22.22 0.37
C TRP A 113 1.18 -22.33 1.37
N THR A 114 1.39 -23.53 1.95
CA THR A 114 2.46 -23.82 2.91
C THR A 114 3.75 -24.40 2.31
N HIS A 115 3.72 -25.02 1.11
CA HIS A 115 4.84 -25.92 0.72
C HIS A 115 5.60 -25.64 -0.60
N ARG A 116 5.00 -25.16 -1.72
CA ARG A 116 5.71 -25.16 -3.06
C ARG A 116 5.78 -23.83 -3.84
N ARG A 117 6.38 -22.79 -3.29
CA ARG A 117 6.18 -21.38 -3.72
C ARG A 117 6.63 -20.99 -5.15
N ASP A 118 7.05 -21.92 -5.98
CA ASP A 118 7.62 -21.67 -7.31
C ASP A 118 6.58 -21.04 -8.27
N ASN A 119 5.32 -21.50 -8.21
CA ASN A 119 4.23 -20.99 -9.06
C ASN A 119 3.42 -19.86 -8.41
N LEU A 120 3.78 -19.47 -7.18
CA LEU A 120 3.06 -18.45 -6.42
C LEU A 120 3.06 -17.07 -7.11
N PRO A 121 4.15 -16.61 -7.78
CA PRO A 121 4.13 -15.37 -8.56
C PRO A 121 3.03 -15.33 -9.62
N ASP A 122 2.92 -16.37 -10.44
CA ASP A 122 1.93 -16.42 -11.52
C ASP A 122 0.52 -16.60 -10.98
N THR A 123 0.37 -17.45 -9.95
CA THR A 123 -0.91 -17.64 -9.25
C THR A 123 -1.42 -16.33 -8.66
N TYR A 124 -0.55 -15.57 -7.97
CA TYR A 124 -0.94 -14.30 -7.38
C TYR A 124 -1.32 -13.26 -8.44
N ARG A 125 -0.59 -13.19 -9.56
CA ARG A 125 -0.95 -12.31 -10.69
C ARG A 125 -2.31 -12.66 -11.28
N ALA A 126 -2.61 -13.94 -11.45
CA ALA A 126 -3.93 -14.38 -11.93
C ALA A 126 -5.04 -13.98 -10.95
N ILE A 127 -4.84 -14.20 -9.65
CA ILE A 127 -5.79 -13.77 -8.60
C ILE A 127 -5.96 -12.24 -8.62
N ALA A 128 -4.88 -11.48 -8.73
CA ALA A 128 -4.95 -10.03 -8.75
C ALA A 128 -5.74 -9.51 -9.95
N GLY A 129 -5.59 -10.13 -11.13
CA GLY A 129 -6.41 -9.85 -12.30
C GLY A 129 -7.90 -10.12 -12.08
N LEU A 130 -8.23 -11.24 -11.41
CA LEU A 130 -9.62 -11.54 -11.03
C LEU A 130 -10.16 -10.51 -10.04
N VAL A 131 -9.41 -10.17 -9.00
CA VAL A 131 -9.79 -9.18 -7.97
C VAL A 131 -9.97 -7.79 -8.58
N SER A 132 -9.13 -7.40 -9.55
CA SER A 132 -9.30 -6.12 -10.25
C SER A 132 -10.57 -6.07 -11.11
N ASN A 133 -11.01 -7.21 -11.65
CA ASN A 133 -12.23 -7.30 -12.47
C ASN A 133 -13.50 -7.55 -11.64
N CYS A 134 -13.38 -7.88 -10.37
CA CYS A 134 -14.49 -7.87 -9.42
C CYS A 134 -14.85 -6.42 -9.06
N THR A 135 -15.25 -5.63 -10.06
CA THR A 135 -16.11 -4.48 -9.83
C THR A 135 -17.44 -5.03 -9.35
N ILE A 136 -17.63 -5.04 -8.04
CA ILE A 136 -18.94 -5.32 -7.43
C ILE A 136 -19.92 -4.33 -8.05
N GLY A 137 -20.87 -4.84 -8.84
CA GLY A 137 -22.03 -4.09 -9.26
C GLY A 137 -22.70 -3.52 -8.02
N ALA A 138 -22.85 -2.20 -8.00
CA ALA A 138 -23.79 -1.53 -7.14
C ALA A 138 -25.15 -1.54 -7.85
#